data_AF-A0A3M5U8T8-F1
#
_entry.id   AF-A0A3M5U8T8-F1
#
_cell.length_a   1.000
_cell.length_b   1.000
_cell.length_c   1.000
_cell.angle_alpha   90.00
_cell.angle_beta   90.00
_cell.angle_gamma   90.00
#
_symmetry.space_group_name_H-M   'P 1'
#
loop_
_entity.id
_entity.type
_entity.pdbx_description
1 polymer ?
#
loop_
_entity_poly.entity_id
_entity_poly.type
_entity_poly.pdbx_seq_one_letter_code
_entity_poly.pdbx_strand_id
1 'polypeptide(L)'
;MPQPHTSVRLQTPRALFRWMATACAVALSLQGAAHAAETPPSEVRLDYAYYSPVSLALKHFGWLEKTLPDAKVSWVLSQGSNRSLEYLNSGSVDFASSASLSAVLARANGSPIKSVYVYSRAEWTALVVRKDSTLQSVAELKGKKIAATKGTDPYLFTLRALQKAGLKKDDVELLHLQHPDGRTALEKGDVDAWAGLDPHMAASEISFALPQQGFQQLWRTERHRNLRQGTPAGDQDGIDRLRKSP
;
A
#
# COMPACT_ATOMS: atom_id res chain seq x y z
N MET A 1 -65.11 -61.11 -1.35
CA MET A 1 -65.52 -60.01 -0.44
C MET A 1 -64.33 -59.09 -0.25
N PRO A 2 -64.40 -57.80 -0.64
CA PRO A 2 -63.32 -56.84 -0.41
C PRO A 2 -63.40 -56.26 1.01
N GLN A 3 -62.24 -56.04 1.64
CA GLN A 3 -62.09 -55.36 2.93
C GLN A 3 -61.98 -53.83 2.71
N PRO A 4 -62.54 -52.99 3.60
CA PRO A 4 -62.43 -51.54 3.46
C PRO A 4 -61.06 -51.00 3.91
N HIS A 5 -60.46 -50.13 3.10
CA HIS A 5 -59.29 -49.36 3.47
C HIS A 5 -59.71 -48.14 4.30
N THR A 6 -59.23 -48.04 5.54
CA THR A 6 -59.38 -46.84 6.38
C THR A 6 -58.19 -45.91 6.15
N SER A 7 -58.43 -44.71 5.62
CA SER A 7 -57.42 -43.65 5.50
C SER A 7 -57.43 -42.78 6.76
N VAL A 8 -56.27 -42.69 7.44
CA VAL A 8 -56.07 -41.79 8.58
C VAL A 8 -55.65 -40.42 8.05
N ARG A 9 -56.48 -39.40 8.26
CA ARG A 9 -56.14 -38.00 7.99
C ARG A 9 -55.50 -37.40 9.24
N LEU A 10 -54.19 -37.14 9.19
CA LEU A 10 -53.49 -36.35 10.20
C LEU A 10 -53.99 -34.90 10.16
N GLN A 11 -54.78 -34.51 11.15
CA GLN A 11 -55.10 -33.10 11.41
C GLN A 11 -53.94 -32.49 12.20
N THR A 12 -53.12 -31.67 11.54
CA THR A 12 -52.14 -30.84 12.25
C THR A 12 -52.87 -29.76 13.06
N PRO A 13 -52.62 -29.62 14.37
CA PRO A 13 -53.31 -28.64 15.19
C PRO A 13 -52.85 -27.23 14.81
N ARG A 14 -53.75 -26.45 14.22
CA ARG A 14 -53.55 -25.03 13.84
C ARG A 14 -53.05 -24.14 14.99
N ALA A 15 -53.19 -24.59 16.24
CA ALA A 15 -52.68 -23.91 17.43
C ALA A 15 -51.14 -23.89 17.48
N LEU A 16 -50.46 -25.01 17.20
CA LEU A 16 -48.99 -25.11 17.24
C LEU A 16 -48.31 -24.16 16.24
N PHE A 17 -48.95 -23.94 15.08
CA PHE A 17 -48.44 -23.03 14.06
C PHE A 17 -48.52 -21.55 14.49
N ARG A 18 -49.54 -21.17 15.27
CA ARG A 18 -49.69 -19.79 15.77
C ARG A 18 -48.64 -19.44 16.82
N TRP A 19 -48.32 -20.37 17.73
CA TRP A 19 -47.29 -20.17 18.75
C TRP A 19 -45.87 -20.11 18.17
N MET A 20 -45.56 -20.93 17.15
CA MET A 20 -44.30 -20.83 16.41
C MET A 20 -44.15 -19.50 15.66
N ALA A 21 -45.21 -19.00 15.04
CA ALA A 21 -45.17 -17.73 14.31
C ALA A 21 -44.98 -16.53 15.25
N THR A 22 -45.52 -16.56 16.47
CA THR A 22 -45.29 -15.49 17.46
C THR A 22 -43.87 -15.52 18.05
N ALA A 23 -43.31 -16.71 18.29
CA ALA A 23 -41.94 -16.85 18.76
C ALA A 23 -40.90 -16.37 17.72
N CYS A 24 -41.11 -16.64 16.43
CA CYS A 24 -40.26 -16.10 15.37
C CYS A 24 -40.38 -14.59 15.21
N ALA A 25 -41.58 -14.00 15.39
CA ALA A 25 -41.77 -12.56 15.30
C ALA A 25 -41.07 -11.80 16.45
N VAL A 26 -41.09 -12.36 17.67
CA VAL A 26 -40.36 -11.79 18.82
C VAL A 26 -38.84 -11.93 18.63
N ALA A 27 -38.36 -13.07 18.15
CA ALA A 27 -36.94 -13.27 17.85
C ALA A 27 -36.41 -12.35 16.74
N LEU A 28 -37.23 -12.04 15.71
CA LEU A 28 -36.86 -11.05 14.69
C LEU A 28 -36.89 -9.60 15.22
N SER A 29 -37.80 -9.27 16.15
CA SER A 29 -37.84 -7.92 16.74
C SER A 29 -36.67 -7.61 17.68
N LEU A 30 -36.02 -8.64 18.24
CA LEU A 30 -34.83 -8.49 19.09
C LEU A 30 -33.53 -8.35 18.29
N GLN A 31 -33.52 -8.67 17.00
CA GLN A 31 -32.34 -8.51 16.13
C GLN A 31 -32.20 -7.09 15.58
N GLY A 32 -33.27 -6.29 15.58
CA GLY A 32 -33.26 -4.92 15.05
C GLY A 32 -32.57 -3.88 15.94
N ALA A 33 -32.26 -4.20 17.21
CA ALA A 33 -31.72 -3.24 18.18
C ALA A 33 -30.24 -3.47 18.54
N ALA A 34 -29.56 -4.43 17.91
CA ALA A 34 -28.15 -4.73 18.14
C ALA A 34 -27.25 -4.21 17.00
N HIS A 35 -27.54 -3.03 16.45
CA HIS A 35 -26.44 -2.14 16.05
C HIS A 35 -26.08 -1.37 17.31
N ALA A 36 -25.30 -2.01 18.19
CA ALA A 36 -24.58 -1.24 19.19
C ALA A 36 -23.80 -0.18 18.40
N ALA A 37 -24.12 1.09 18.61
CA ALA A 37 -23.27 2.17 18.13
C ALA A 37 -21.90 1.87 18.74
N GLU A 38 -20.95 1.40 17.91
CA GLU A 38 -19.58 1.19 18.36
C GLU A 38 -19.14 2.50 18.99
N THR A 39 -18.84 2.44 20.29
CA THR A 39 -18.35 3.62 21.00
C THR A 39 -17.08 4.06 20.26
N PRO A 40 -17.01 5.33 19.79
CA PRO A 40 -15.84 5.80 19.09
C PRO A 40 -14.58 5.54 19.94
N PRO A 41 -13.46 5.15 19.32
CA PRO A 41 -12.24 4.87 20.06
C PRO A 41 -11.77 6.14 20.79
N SER A 42 -11.28 5.99 22.02
CA SER A 42 -10.73 7.11 22.81
C SER A 42 -9.42 7.65 22.22
N GLU A 43 -8.70 6.83 21.45
CA GLU A 43 -7.49 7.23 20.73
C GLU A 43 -7.43 6.49 19.37
N VAL A 44 -6.96 7.19 18.34
CA VAL A 44 -6.60 6.61 17.05
C VAL A 44 -5.16 6.99 16.73
N ARG A 45 -4.32 5.98 16.50
CA ARG A 45 -2.88 6.15 16.28
C ARG A 45 -2.53 5.76 14.86
N LEU A 46 -1.89 6.64 14.11
CA LEU A 46 -1.56 6.43 12.71
C LEU A 46 -0.11 6.74 12.42
N ASP A 47 0.46 6.07 11.43
CA ASP A 47 1.65 6.59 10.79
C ASP A 47 1.31 7.68 9.75
N TYR A 48 2.32 8.48 9.42
CA TYR A 48 2.32 9.29 8.21
C TYR A 48 3.68 9.18 7.52
N ALA A 49 3.69 9.40 6.21
CA ALA A 49 4.89 9.28 5.40
C ALA A 49 4.94 10.32 4.29
N TYR A 50 6.15 10.77 3.96
CA TYR A 50 6.36 11.72 2.85
C TYR A 50 6.00 11.14 1.47
N TYR A 51 5.93 9.82 1.35
CA TYR A 51 5.51 9.07 0.16
C TYR A 51 4.04 8.59 0.25
N SER A 52 3.25 9.10 1.21
CA SER A 52 1.81 8.83 1.33
C SER A 52 0.99 10.13 1.33
N PRO A 53 0.55 10.60 0.15
CA PRO A 53 -0.23 11.84 0.02
C PRO A 53 -1.48 11.88 0.90
N VAL A 54 -2.14 10.74 1.09
CA VAL A 54 -3.33 10.62 1.96
C VAL A 54 -2.99 10.96 3.40
N SER A 55 -1.95 10.34 3.96
CA SER A 55 -1.55 10.60 5.36
C SER A 55 -1.13 12.07 5.57
N LEU A 56 -0.45 12.66 4.58
CA LEU A 56 -0.05 14.06 4.62
C LEU A 56 -1.26 14.99 4.59
N ALA A 57 -2.24 14.74 3.73
CA ALA A 57 -3.46 15.54 3.64
C ALA A 57 -4.28 15.44 4.93
N LEU A 58 -4.51 14.22 5.44
CA LEU A 58 -5.23 14.00 6.69
C LEU A 58 -4.59 14.79 7.84
N LYS A 59 -3.26 14.66 7.99
CA LYS A 59 -2.50 15.33 9.05
C LYS A 59 -2.43 16.86 8.86
N HIS A 60 -2.32 17.35 7.63
CA HIS A 60 -2.21 18.80 7.35
C HIS A 60 -3.54 19.53 7.58
N PHE A 61 -4.65 18.98 7.08
CA PHE A 61 -5.96 19.63 7.18
C PHE A 61 -6.70 19.32 8.48
N GLY A 62 -6.16 18.40 9.29
CA GLY A 62 -6.76 17.95 10.54
C GLY A 62 -8.13 17.28 10.33
N TRP A 63 -8.30 16.58 9.20
CA TRP A 63 -9.60 16.00 8.84
C TRP A 63 -10.01 14.89 9.80
N LEU A 64 -9.06 14.08 10.27
CA LEU A 64 -9.38 12.97 11.15
C LEU A 64 -9.78 13.48 12.54
N GLU A 65 -9.09 14.50 13.05
CA GLU A 65 -9.41 15.20 14.30
C GLU A 65 -10.79 15.86 14.24
N LYS A 66 -11.16 16.45 13.10
CA LYS A 66 -12.50 17.03 12.89
C LYS A 66 -13.60 15.98 12.83
N THR A 67 -13.32 14.82 12.22
CA THR A 67 -14.27 13.71 12.12
C THR A 67 -14.43 12.97 13.44
N LEU A 68 -13.39 12.94 14.28
CA LEU A 68 -13.37 12.25 15.57
C LEU A 68 -13.08 13.25 16.72
N PRO A 69 -13.99 14.19 17.01
CA PRO A 69 -13.73 15.26 17.99
C PRO A 69 -13.52 14.74 19.42
N ASP A 70 -14.06 13.56 19.74
CA ASP A 70 -13.97 12.93 21.05
C ASP A 70 -12.79 11.95 21.18
N ALA A 71 -12.04 11.72 20.10
CA ALA A 71 -10.89 10.82 20.07
C ALA A 71 -9.57 11.61 20.01
N LYS A 72 -8.57 11.15 20.75
CA LYS A 72 -7.20 11.63 20.57
C LYS A 72 -6.64 11.05 19.27
N VAL A 73 -6.24 11.89 18.32
CA VAL A 73 -5.50 11.44 17.13
C VAL A 73 -4.01 11.63 17.36
N SER A 74 -3.21 10.59 17.11
CA SER A 74 -1.75 10.68 17.19
C SER A 74 -1.08 10.19 15.91
N TRP A 75 0.05 10.83 15.58
CA TRP A 75 0.77 10.64 14.33
C TRP A 75 2.23 10.30 14.60
N VAL A 76 2.76 9.28 13.92
CA VAL A 76 4.20 8.96 13.93
C VAL A 76 4.75 8.95 12.51
N LEU A 77 5.93 9.53 12.29
CA LEU A 77 6.57 9.50 10.98
C LEU A 77 7.13 8.10 10.71
N SER A 78 6.71 7.46 9.61
CA SER A 78 7.34 6.24 9.11
C SER A 78 8.34 6.56 7.99
N GLN A 79 9.55 6.00 8.12
CA GLN A 79 10.63 6.18 7.13
C GLN A 79 10.68 5.11 6.03
N GLY A 80 9.70 4.20 6.01
CA GLY A 80 9.47 3.24 4.94
C GLY A 80 8.35 2.28 5.32
N SER A 81 7.95 1.44 4.36
CA SER A 81 7.01 0.33 4.61
C SER A 81 7.50 -0.61 5.72
N ASN A 82 8.81 -0.76 5.88
CA ASN A 82 9.43 -1.51 6.97
C ASN A 82 9.05 -0.96 8.36
N ARG A 83 9.22 0.35 8.60
CA ARG A 83 8.88 1.01 9.87
C ARG A 83 7.37 1.08 10.07
N SER A 84 6.63 1.38 9.01
CA SER A 84 5.17 1.40 9.04
C SER A 84 4.60 0.06 9.52
N LEU A 85 5.08 -1.05 8.94
CA LEU A 85 4.66 -2.40 9.32
C LEU A 85 5.20 -2.83 10.68
N GLU A 86 6.38 -2.37 11.09
CA GLU A 86 6.90 -2.58 12.45
C GLU A 86 5.97 -1.95 13.50
N TYR A 87 5.59 -0.68 13.32
CA TYR A 87 4.66 0.02 14.22
C TYR A 87 3.29 -0.63 14.26
N LEU A 88 2.78 -1.09 13.12
CA LEU A 88 1.49 -1.77 13.06
C LEU A 88 1.55 -3.13 13.76
N ASN A 89 2.64 -3.88 13.55
CA ASN A 89 2.82 -5.20 14.14
C ASN A 89 3.08 -5.17 15.66
N SER A 90 3.73 -4.12 16.16
CA SER A 90 3.90 -3.90 17.60
C SER A 90 2.65 -3.38 18.30
N GLY A 91 1.63 -2.98 17.53
CA GLY A 91 0.46 -2.27 18.06
C GLY A 91 0.79 -0.85 18.53
N SER A 92 1.85 -0.24 18.03
CA SER A 92 2.18 1.18 18.28
C SER A 92 1.30 2.13 17.48
N VAL A 93 0.80 1.68 16.32
CA VAL A 93 -0.25 2.36 15.54
C VAL A 93 -1.38 1.39 15.22
N ASP A 94 -2.57 1.94 15.01
CA ASP A 94 -3.78 1.21 14.63
C ASP A 94 -3.94 1.15 13.10
N PHE A 95 -3.48 2.21 12.42
CA PHE A 95 -3.45 2.29 10.96
C PHE A 95 -2.06 2.69 10.45
N ALA A 96 -1.61 1.99 9.41
CA ALA A 96 -0.31 2.25 8.80
C ALA A 96 -0.36 2.15 7.28
N SER A 97 0.39 3.01 6.59
CA SER A 97 0.50 3.04 5.14
C SER A 97 1.71 2.26 4.64
N SER A 98 1.47 1.18 3.89
CA SER A 98 2.52 0.31 3.34
C SER A 98 2.32 0.00 1.87
N ALA A 99 3.42 -0.25 1.14
CA ALA A 99 3.35 -0.74 -0.23
C ALA A 99 2.80 -2.18 -0.26
N SER A 100 1.97 -2.49 -1.25
CA SER A 100 1.24 -3.77 -1.32
C SER A 100 2.16 -4.99 -1.23
N LEU A 101 3.31 -4.97 -1.90
CA LEU A 101 4.26 -6.08 -1.86
C LEU A 101 4.90 -6.25 -0.47
N SER A 102 5.14 -5.15 0.24
CA SER A 102 5.65 -5.19 1.62
C SER A 102 4.61 -5.73 2.59
N ALA A 103 3.34 -5.32 2.44
CA ALA A 103 2.23 -5.84 3.23
C ALA A 103 1.99 -7.35 3.00
N VAL A 104 2.08 -7.81 1.74
CA VAL A 104 1.99 -9.24 1.41
C VAL A 104 3.14 -10.02 2.06
N LEU A 105 4.37 -9.51 1.99
CA LEU A 105 5.53 -10.16 2.64
C LEU A 105 5.39 -10.22 4.16
N ALA A 106 4.93 -9.14 4.81
CA ALA A 106 4.68 -9.14 6.24
C ALA A 106 3.61 -10.17 6.63
N ARG A 107 2.51 -10.25 5.87
CA ARG A 107 1.48 -11.28 6.05
C ARG A 107 2.01 -12.69 5.89
N ALA A 108 2.81 -12.94 4.86
CA ALA A 108 3.44 -14.23 4.63
C ALA A 108 4.38 -14.63 5.78
N ASN A 109 4.99 -13.66 6.45
CA ASN A 109 5.83 -13.85 7.63
C ASN A 109 5.05 -13.89 8.96
N GLY A 110 3.71 -13.96 8.92
CA GLY A 110 2.88 -14.14 10.11
C GLY A 110 2.40 -12.85 10.79
N SER A 111 2.66 -11.67 10.22
CA SER A 111 2.15 -10.41 10.77
C SER A 111 0.62 -10.38 10.67
N PRO A 112 -0.14 -10.14 11.77
CA PRO A 112 -1.60 -10.25 11.81
C PRO A 112 -2.31 -9.00 11.25
N ILE A 113 -1.81 -8.44 10.14
CA ILE A 113 -2.32 -7.19 9.56
C ILE A 113 -3.49 -7.42 8.60
N LYS A 114 -4.26 -6.37 8.30
CA LYS A 114 -5.31 -6.41 7.27
C LYS A 114 -5.18 -5.19 6.36
N SER A 115 -5.21 -5.42 5.05
CA SER A 115 -5.33 -4.33 4.07
C SER A 115 -6.80 -3.95 3.94
N VAL A 116 -7.16 -2.75 4.39
CA VAL A 116 -8.55 -2.26 4.40
C VAL A 116 -8.83 -1.25 3.29
N TYR A 117 -7.78 -0.69 2.68
CA TYR A 117 -7.89 0.34 1.65
C TYR A 117 -6.67 0.31 0.72
N VAL A 118 -6.88 0.64 -0.56
CA VAL A 118 -5.82 0.82 -1.57
C VAL A 118 -6.01 2.20 -2.18
N TYR A 119 -5.09 3.12 -1.86
CA TYR A 119 -5.14 4.49 -2.38
C TYR A 119 -4.71 4.58 -3.85
N SER A 120 -3.60 3.93 -4.21
CA SER A 120 -3.00 4.05 -5.53
C SER A 120 -2.37 2.74 -6.01
N ARG A 121 -2.10 2.67 -7.31
CA ARG A 121 -1.39 1.54 -7.97
C ARG A 121 -0.22 2.04 -8.81
N ALA A 122 0.31 3.22 -8.46
CA ALA A 122 1.43 3.86 -9.14
C ALA A 122 2.77 3.25 -8.71
N GLU A 123 3.76 3.28 -9.59
CA GLU A 123 5.13 2.85 -9.30
C GLU A 123 5.99 4.10 -9.09
N TRP A 124 6.52 4.27 -7.88
CA TRP A 124 7.31 5.45 -7.51
C TRP A 124 8.80 5.15 -7.37
N THR A 125 9.20 3.91 -7.63
CA THR A 125 10.58 3.44 -7.46
C THR A 125 11.38 3.50 -8.76
N ALA A 126 12.65 3.87 -8.67
CA ALA A 126 13.64 3.64 -9.72
C ALA A 126 14.98 3.18 -9.14
N LEU A 127 15.74 2.41 -9.92
CA LEU A 127 17.14 2.14 -9.60
C LEU A 127 17.97 3.25 -10.24
N VAL A 128 18.62 4.04 -9.41
CA VAL A 128 19.31 5.25 -9.84
C VAL A 128 20.80 5.20 -9.52
N VAL A 129 21.58 5.88 -10.35
CA VAL A 129 23.01 6.16 -10.13
C VAL A 129 23.22 7.67 -10.21
N ARG A 130 24.38 8.17 -9.78
CA ARG A 130 24.73 9.57 -10.02
C ARG A 130 24.81 9.85 -11.52
N LYS A 131 24.52 11.09 -11.90
CA LYS A 131 24.52 11.54 -13.29
C LYS A 131 25.90 11.47 -13.96
N ASP A 132 26.97 11.65 -13.19
CA ASP A 132 28.35 11.51 -13.63
C ASP A 132 28.84 10.06 -13.70
N SER A 133 27.99 9.09 -13.34
CA SER A 133 28.33 7.66 -13.41
C SER A 133 28.46 7.19 -14.85
N THR A 134 29.48 6.37 -15.11
CA THR A 134 29.65 5.67 -16.39
C THR A 134 28.71 4.49 -16.54
N LEU A 135 28.01 4.06 -15.48
CA LEU A 135 27.08 2.94 -15.50
C LEU A 135 25.85 3.26 -16.34
N GLN A 136 25.57 2.43 -17.34
CA GLN A 136 24.45 2.61 -18.29
C GLN A 136 23.38 1.51 -18.19
N SER A 137 23.68 0.40 -17.53
CA SER A 137 22.76 -0.73 -17.43
C SER A 137 22.78 -1.41 -16.06
N VAL A 138 21.71 -2.15 -15.75
CA VAL A 138 21.64 -2.95 -14.51
C VAL A 138 22.69 -4.08 -14.50
N ALA A 139 23.07 -4.61 -15.67
CA ALA A 139 24.07 -5.67 -15.76
C ALA A 139 25.46 -5.20 -15.29
N GLU A 140 25.78 -3.92 -15.46
CA GLU A 140 27.04 -3.31 -15.01
C GLU A 140 27.11 -3.13 -13.48
N LEU A 141 26.02 -3.39 -12.76
CA LEU A 141 26.01 -3.36 -11.30
C LEU A 141 26.70 -4.56 -10.66
N LYS A 142 27.16 -5.54 -11.43
CA LYS A 142 27.94 -6.66 -10.89
C LYS A 142 29.17 -6.15 -10.11
N GLY A 143 29.29 -6.62 -8.87
CA GLY A 143 30.32 -6.23 -7.92
C GLY A 143 30.20 -4.80 -7.39
N LYS A 144 29.06 -4.11 -7.62
CA LYS A 144 28.82 -2.74 -7.15
C LYS A 144 28.02 -2.70 -5.85
N LYS A 145 28.11 -1.57 -5.16
CA LYS A 145 27.36 -1.27 -3.94
C LYS A 145 26.03 -0.61 -4.28
N ILE A 146 24.94 -1.17 -3.74
CA ILE A 146 23.58 -0.67 -3.97
C ILE A 146 22.93 -0.40 -2.61
N ALA A 147 22.55 0.85 -2.35
CA ALA A 147 21.71 1.18 -1.20
C ALA A 147 20.25 0.78 -1.48
N ALA A 148 19.63 0.01 -0.59
CA ALA A 148 18.23 -0.35 -0.68
C ALA A 148 17.62 -0.66 0.69
N THR A 149 16.42 -0.13 0.95
CA THR A 149 15.76 -0.25 2.25
C THR A 149 15.07 -1.61 2.40
N LYS A 150 15.66 -2.52 3.16
CA LYS A 150 15.12 -3.88 3.38
C LYS A 150 13.69 -3.84 3.93
N GLY A 151 12.84 -4.75 3.43
CA GLY A 151 11.44 -4.84 3.84
C GLY A 151 10.52 -3.82 3.17
N THR A 152 10.99 -3.18 2.09
CA THR A 152 10.20 -2.21 1.31
C THR A 152 10.09 -2.64 -0.15
N ASP A 153 9.16 -2.02 -0.88
CA ASP A 153 9.02 -2.22 -2.32
C ASP A 153 10.30 -1.89 -3.10
N PRO A 154 11.03 -0.77 -2.83
CA PRO A 154 12.33 -0.50 -3.45
C PRO A 154 13.36 -1.63 -3.37
N TYR A 155 13.44 -2.34 -2.24
CA TYR A 155 14.36 -3.47 -2.12
C TYR A 155 13.98 -4.64 -3.04
N LEU A 156 12.69 -4.97 -3.08
CA LEU A 156 12.19 -6.08 -3.91
C LEU A 156 12.23 -5.71 -5.40
N PHE A 157 12.00 -4.45 -5.72
CA PHE A 157 12.21 -3.86 -7.03
C PHE A 157 13.66 -4.04 -7.49
N THR A 158 14.65 -3.77 -6.63
CA THR A 158 16.07 -4.01 -6.94
C THR A 158 16.35 -5.48 -7.22
N LEU A 159 15.84 -6.40 -6.38
CA LEU A 159 16.03 -7.84 -6.63
C LEU A 159 15.46 -8.28 -7.97
N ARG A 160 14.27 -7.76 -8.33
CA ARG A 160 13.66 -8.02 -9.64
C ARG A 160 14.47 -7.42 -10.79
N ALA A 161 15.02 -6.21 -10.61
CA ALA A 161 15.86 -5.56 -11.61
C ALA A 161 17.14 -6.39 -11.88
N LEU A 162 17.82 -6.82 -10.82
CA LEU A 162 19.00 -7.68 -10.90
C LEU A 162 18.67 -9.00 -11.62
N GLN A 163 17.58 -9.66 -11.22
CA GLN A 163 17.15 -10.91 -11.85
C GLN A 163 16.88 -10.74 -13.35
N LYS A 164 16.21 -9.65 -13.76
CA LYS A 164 15.97 -9.35 -15.18
C LYS A 164 17.25 -9.10 -15.98
N ALA A 165 18.31 -8.63 -15.31
CA ALA A 165 19.63 -8.43 -15.91
C ALA A 165 20.52 -9.69 -15.85
N GLY A 166 20.00 -10.83 -15.39
CA GLY A 166 20.76 -12.07 -15.23
C GLY A 166 21.71 -12.09 -14.03
N LEU A 167 21.57 -11.13 -13.10
CA LEU A 167 22.35 -11.07 -11.87
C LEU A 167 21.61 -11.71 -10.70
N LYS A 168 22.36 -12.36 -9.82
CA LYS A 168 21.88 -12.86 -8.52
C LYS A 168 22.04 -11.77 -7.47
N LYS A 169 21.35 -11.93 -6.34
CA LYS A 169 21.50 -11.03 -5.18
C LYS A 169 22.97 -10.93 -4.73
N ASP A 170 23.69 -12.05 -4.78
CA ASP A 170 25.07 -12.14 -4.29
C ASP A 170 26.11 -11.69 -5.33
N ASP A 171 25.67 -11.31 -6.54
CA ASP A 171 26.54 -10.66 -7.53
C ASP A 171 26.78 -9.17 -7.21
N VAL A 172 26.12 -8.60 -6.19
CA VAL A 172 26.20 -7.19 -5.78
C VAL A 172 26.29 -7.06 -4.26
N GLU A 173 26.75 -5.91 -3.77
CA GLU A 173 26.74 -5.59 -2.34
C GLU A 173 25.50 -4.74 -1.99
N LEU A 174 24.50 -5.33 -1.35
CA LEU A 174 23.28 -4.62 -0.93
C LEU A 174 23.45 -4.01 0.46
N LEU A 175 23.55 -2.68 0.53
CA LEU A 175 23.57 -1.93 1.79
C LEU A 175 22.15 -1.59 2.24
N HIS A 176 21.80 -2.03 3.46
CA HIS A 176 20.47 -1.82 4.03
C HIS A 176 20.36 -0.46 4.73
N LEU A 177 20.09 0.58 3.96
CA LEU A 177 19.93 1.96 4.46
C LEU A 177 18.46 2.38 4.42
N GLN A 178 18.03 3.28 5.32
CA GLN A 178 16.71 3.93 5.19
C GLN A 178 16.69 4.82 3.94
N HIS A 179 15.50 5.16 3.44
CA HIS A 179 15.37 5.91 2.19
C HIS A 179 16.17 7.24 2.17
N PRO A 180 16.14 8.08 3.24
CA PRO A 180 16.96 9.30 3.28
C PRO A 180 18.46 9.01 3.26
N ASP A 181 18.90 8.00 4.01
CA ASP A 181 20.31 7.64 4.12
C ASP A 181 20.85 7.06 2.81
N GLY A 182 20.03 6.28 2.10
CA GLY A 182 20.38 5.74 0.78
C GLY A 182 20.55 6.83 -0.28
N ARG A 183 19.69 7.86 -0.24
CA ARG A 183 19.85 9.07 -1.06
C ARG A 183 21.20 9.74 -0.75
N THR A 184 21.45 10.06 0.51
CA THR A 184 22.68 10.76 0.92
C THR A 184 23.94 9.94 0.61
N ALA A 185 23.91 8.62 0.79
CA ALA A 185 25.01 7.74 0.43
C ALA A 185 25.31 7.79 -1.08
N LEU A 186 24.28 7.83 -1.94
CA LEU A 186 24.49 7.98 -3.38
C LEU A 186 25.04 9.37 -3.73
N GLU A 187 24.53 10.43 -3.10
CA GLU A 187 25.00 11.82 -3.30
C GLU A 187 26.48 11.97 -2.93
N LYS A 188 26.93 11.33 -1.85
CA LYS A 188 28.34 11.32 -1.40
C LYS A 188 29.23 10.38 -2.18
N GLY A 189 28.63 9.43 -2.90
CA GLY A 189 29.33 8.37 -3.62
C GLY A 189 29.83 7.23 -2.76
N ASP A 190 29.24 7.03 -1.59
CA ASP A 190 29.48 5.87 -0.71
C ASP A 190 28.88 4.59 -1.32
N VAL A 191 27.91 4.72 -2.23
CA VAL A 191 27.33 3.65 -3.04
C VAL A 191 27.32 4.01 -4.52
N ASP A 192 27.34 2.99 -5.37
CA ASP A 192 27.31 3.15 -6.83
C ASP A 192 25.89 3.38 -7.34
N ALA A 193 24.90 2.77 -6.69
CA ALA A 193 23.49 2.89 -7.02
C ALA A 193 22.59 2.95 -5.78
N TRP A 194 21.36 3.42 -5.96
CA TRP A 194 20.33 3.47 -4.93
C TRP A 194 18.96 3.09 -5.49
N ALA A 195 18.22 2.28 -4.74
CA ALA A 195 16.81 2.01 -4.96
C ALA A 195 15.97 3.20 -4.47
N GLY A 196 15.86 4.22 -5.32
CA GLY A 196 15.23 5.49 -5.00
C GLY A 196 13.72 5.47 -5.16
N LEU A 197 13.06 6.36 -4.42
CA LEU A 197 11.64 6.64 -4.53
C LEU A 197 11.35 8.13 -4.39
N ASP A 198 10.25 8.60 -4.98
CA ASP A 198 9.75 9.95 -4.73
C ASP A 198 9.10 10.06 -3.34
N PRO A 199 9.20 11.22 -2.67
CA PRO A 199 9.72 12.51 -3.18
C PRO A 199 11.24 12.69 -3.06
N HIS A 200 12.00 11.69 -2.59
CA HIS A 200 13.45 11.85 -2.37
C HIS A 200 14.24 12.00 -3.68
N MET A 201 13.85 11.30 -4.75
CA MET A 201 14.46 11.48 -6.07
C MET A 201 14.20 12.89 -6.62
N ALA A 202 12.94 13.33 -6.65
CA ALA A 202 12.59 14.70 -7.06
C ALA A 202 13.30 15.77 -6.22
N ALA A 203 13.41 15.58 -4.90
CA ALA A 203 14.14 16.50 -4.04
C ALA A 203 15.64 16.57 -4.40
N SER A 204 16.22 15.48 -4.90
CA SER A 204 17.61 15.47 -5.39
C SER A 204 17.73 16.21 -6.72
N GLU A 205 16.79 16.00 -7.66
CA GLU A 205 16.75 16.75 -8.94
C GLU A 205 16.68 18.27 -8.71
N ILE A 206 15.93 18.73 -7.70
CA ILE A 206 15.82 20.15 -7.36
C ILE A 206 17.07 20.67 -6.64
N SER A 207 17.63 19.88 -5.72
CA SER A 207 18.81 20.29 -4.93
C SER A 207 20.04 20.50 -5.83
N PHE A 208 20.09 19.78 -6.95
CA PHE A 208 21.13 19.90 -7.95
C PHE A 208 20.67 20.80 -9.10
N ALA A 209 20.69 22.12 -8.90
CA ALA A 209 20.28 23.12 -9.90
C ALA A 209 21.17 23.19 -11.16
N LEU A 210 22.20 22.35 -11.28
CA LEU A 210 23.09 22.28 -12.44
C LEU A 210 22.81 21.01 -13.27
N PRO A 211 22.76 21.09 -14.62
CA PRO A 211 22.43 19.95 -15.48
C PRO A 211 23.30 18.70 -15.31
N GLN A 212 24.48 18.83 -14.67
CA GLN A 212 25.46 17.76 -14.45
C GLN A 212 25.35 17.10 -13.08
N GLN A 213 24.64 17.70 -12.13
CA GLN A 213 24.45 17.16 -10.78
C GLN A 213 23.02 16.59 -10.69
N GLY A 214 22.86 15.39 -10.14
CA GLY A 214 21.56 14.70 -10.12
C GLY A 214 21.67 13.18 -10.25
N PHE A 215 20.51 12.54 -10.37
CA PHE A 215 20.42 11.09 -10.57
C PHE A 215 20.02 10.75 -12.00
N GLN A 216 20.60 9.69 -12.55
CA GLN A 216 20.13 9.05 -13.78
C GLN A 216 19.56 7.66 -13.44
N GLN A 217 18.53 7.26 -14.18
CA GLN A 217 17.81 6.01 -13.91
C GLN A 217 18.38 4.88 -14.77
N LEU A 218 18.81 3.80 -14.12
CA LEU A 218 19.19 2.56 -14.79
C LEU A 218 17.97 1.69 -15.10
N TRP A 219 16.95 1.73 -14.23
CA TRP A 219 15.77 0.88 -14.40
C TRP A 219 14.51 1.47 -13.78
N ARG A 220 13.40 1.29 -14.50
CA ARG A 220 12.01 1.55 -14.09
C ARG A 220 11.09 0.54 -14.80
N THR A 221 9.92 0.27 -14.23
CA THR A 221 8.89 -0.53 -14.90
C THR A 221 8.40 0.15 -16.20
N GLU A 222 8.03 -0.65 -17.20
CA GLU A 222 7.63 -0.18 -18.55
C GLU A 222 6.45 0.79 -18.53
N ARG A 223 5.54 0.66 -17.55
CA ARG A 223 4.37 1.53 -17.38
C ARG A 223 4.74 3.02 -17.28
N HIS A 224 5.97 3.34 -16.85
CA HIS A 224 6.45 4.72 -16.73
C HIS A 224 7.42 5.18 -17.81
N ARG A 225 7.97 4.27 -18.65
CA ARG A 225 8.83 4.69 -19.79
C ARG A 225 8.04 5.58 -20.74
N ASN A 226 6.77 5.25 -20.96
CA ASN A 226 5.89 5.96 -21.89
C ASN A 226 5.43 7.34 -21.39
N LEU A 227 5.45 7.57 -20.07
CA LEU A 227 5.01 8.85 -19.48
C LEU A 227 6.01 10.00 -19.65
N ARG A 228 7.31 9.72 -19.88
CA ARG A 228 8.31 10.75 -20.24
C ARG A 228 8.57 10.83 -21.75
N GLN A 229 8.30 9.78 -22.52
CA GLN A 229 8.47 9.79 -23.98
C GLN A 229 7.29 10.39 -24.75
N GLY A 230 6.35 11.06 -24.08
CA GLY A 230 5.25 11.76 -24.75
C GLY A 230 4.31 10.85 -25.54
N THR A 231 4.28 9.54 -25.26
CA THR A 231 3.31 8.63 -25.87
C THR A 231 2.12 8.50 -24.91
N PRO A 232 0.93 9.04 -25.25
CA PRO A 232 -0.23 8.92 -24.39
C PRO A 232 -0.59 7.44 -24.26
N ALA A 233 -0.52 6.92 -23.05
CA ALA A 233 -1.10 5.62 -22.74
C ALA A 233 -2.63 5.77 -22.68
N GLY A 234 -3.29 5.52 -23.81
CA GLY A 234 -4.70 5.11 -23.84
C GLY A 234 -5.75 6.21 -23.74
N ASP A 235 -6.50 6.30 -24.84
CA ASP A 235 -7.87 6.81 -25.01
C ASP A 235 -8.12 8.33 -24.91
N GLN A 236 -7.57 9.08 -25.88
CA GLN A 236 -8.03 10.45 -26.18
C GLN A 236 -9.52 10.49 -26.61
N ASP A 237 -10.07 9.41 -27.17
CA ASP A 237 -11.49 9.34 -27.57
C ASP A 237 -12.46 9.29 -26.38
N GLY A 238 -11.99 8.82 -25.20
CA GLY A 238 -12.76 8.87 -23.95
C GLY A 238 -12.80 10.27 -23.33
N ILE A 239 -11.72 11.04 -23.46
CA ILE A 239 -11.60 12.41 -22.92
C ILE A 239 -12.43 13.39 -23.76
N ASP A 240 -12.43 13.22 -25.10
CA ASP A 240 -13.23 14.08 -25.98
C ASP A 240 -14.74 13.82 -25.89
N ARG A 241 -15.16 12.60 -25.51
CA ARG A 241 -16.58 12.30 -25.24
C ARG A 241 -17.12 13.01 -24.01
N LEU A 242 -16.29 13.23 -22.98
CA LEU A 242 -16.66 13.97 -21.78
C LEU A 242 -16.75 15.48 -22.01
N ARG A 243 -16.14 16.00 -23.08
CA ARG A 243 -16.19 17.43 -23.44
C ARG A 243 -17.36 17.83 -24.34
N LYS A 244 -18.12 16.85 -24.84
CA LYS A 244 -19.23 17.05 -25.78
C LYS A 244 -20.51 16.29 -25.39
N SER A 245 -20.78 16.15 -24.09
CA SER A 245 -22.14 15.87 -23.63
C SER A 245 -22.82 17.19 -23.24
N PRO A 246 -24.06 17.44 -23.68
CA PRO A 246 -24.80 18.67 -23.36
C PRO A 246 -25.12 18.79 -21.86
#